data_AF-A0A3D0DHH1-F1
#
_entry.id   AF-A0A3D0DHH1-F1
#
_cell.length_a   1.000
_cell.length_b   1.000
_cell.length_c   1.000
_cell.angle_alpha   90.00
_cell.angle_beta   90.00
_cell.angle_gamma   90.00
#
_symmetry.space_group_name_H-M   'P 1'
#
loop_
_entity.id
_entity.type
_entity.pdbx_description
1 polymer ?
#
loop_
_entity_poly.entity_id
_entity_poly.type
_entity_poly.pdbx_seq_one_letter_code
_entity_poly.pdbx_strand_id
1 'polypeptide(L)'
;MVVLMLVFLLAGAVSHADVIVKSKSIVDMGGMMSSQSDGVDNIKGDKSYNSMTTRMTGGMAAMFNKGKPKEMVTITRLDKGLFWNLDPERKSYKETTLEEMKKQFADVK
;
A
#
# COMPACT_ATOMS: atom_id res chain seq x y z
N MET A 1 36.91 -30.28 -7.99
CA MET A 1 36.73 -28.96 -8.64
C MET A 1 35.26 -28.69 -8.99
N VAL A 2 34.54 -29.63 -9.61
CA VAL A 2 33.09 -29.50 -9.95
C VAL A 2 32.18 -29.28 -8.73
N VAL A 3 32.44 -29.97 -7.62
CA VAL A 3 31.64 -29.85 -6.38
C VAL A 3 31.73 -28.44 -5.77
N LEU A 4 32.90 -27.81 -5.82
CA LEU A 4 33.10 -26.46 -5.27
C LEU A 4 32.36 -25.39 -6.09
N MET A 5 32.23 -25.61 -7.40
CA MET A 5 31.54 -24.72 -8.33
C MET A 5 30.00 -24.83 -8.19
N LEU A 6 29.49 -26.01 -7.85
CA LEU A 6 28.06 -26.22 -7.58
C LEU A 6 27.60 -25.52 -6.29
N VAL A 7 28.45 -25.49 -5.26
CA VAL A 7 28.18 -24.80 -3.98
C VAL A 7 28.11 -23.27 -4.18
N PHE A 8 28.94 -22.71 -5.06
CA PHE A 8 28.91 -21.28 -5.37
C PHE A 8 27.65 -20.87 -6.16
N LEU A 9 27.12 -21.75 -7.02
CA LEU A 9 25.89 -21.49 -7.79
C LEU A 9 24.62 -21.53 -6.92
N LEU A 10 24.60 -22.36 -5.86
CA LEU A 10 23.48 -22.42 -4.91
C LEU A 10 23.45 -21.23 -3.94
N ALA A 11 24.60 -20.61 -3.67
CA ALA A 11 24.70 -19.43 -2.80
C ALA A 11 24.15 -18.14 -3.43
N GLY A 12 23.89 -18.14 -4.74
CA GLY A 12 23.27 -17.03 -5.47
C GLY A 12 21.74 -17.05 -5.48
N ALA A 13 21.10 -17.89 -4.66
CA ALA A 13 19.64 -18.01 -4.60
C ALA A 13 19.00 -16.67 -4.15
N VAL A 14 18.63 -15.87 -5.16
CA VAL A 14 17.65 -14.79 -5.19
C VAL A 14 17.14 -14.37 -3.81
N SER A 15 17.85 -13.43 -3.18
CA SER A 15 17.29 -12.74 -2.03
C SER A 15 16.20 -11.79 -2.51
N HIS A 16 14.95 -12.22 -2.49
CA HIS A 16 13.83 -11.28 -2.51
C HIS A 16 13.88 -10.51 -1.18
N ALA A 17 14.40 -9.28 -1.22
CA ALA A 17 14.40 -8.41 -0.06
C ALA A 17 12.94 -8.03 0.25
N ASP A 18 12.48 -8.34 1.46
CA ASP A 18 11.23 -7.79 1.98
C ASP A 18 11.46 -6.30 2.25
N VAL A 19 10.71 -5.44 1.58
CA VAL A 19 10.84 -3.98 1.74
C VAL A 19 9.69 -3.50 2.60
N ILE A 20 10.01 -2.84 3.71
CA ILE A 20 9.03 -2.15 4.55
C ILE A 20 9.37 -0.65 4.55
N VAL A 21 8.48 0.17 4.00
CA VAL A 21 8.58 1.63 4.05
C VAL A 21 7.53 2.15 5.02
N LYS A 22 7.96 2.93 6.00
CA LYS A 22 7.07 3.68 6.88
C LYS A 22 7.21 5.15 6.55
N SER A 23 6.12 5.76 6.10
CA SER A 23 6.08 7.18 5.74
C SER A 23 5.25 7.94 6.76
N LYS A 24 5.73 9.10 7.19
CA LYS A 24 4.94 10.07 7.94
C LYS A 24 5.01 11.41 7.22
N SER A 25 3.86 11.93 6.83
CA SER A 25 3.72 13.23 6.17
C SER A 25 2.88 14.14 7.05
N ILE A 26 3.31 15.39 7.21
CA ILE A 26 2.56 16.43 7.90
C ILE A 26 2.52 17.63 6.96
N VAL A 27 1.32 18.04 6.59
CA VAL A 27 1.06 19.26 5.82
C VAL A 27 0.34 20.22 6.76
N ASP A 28 0.90 21.40 6.99
CA ASP A 28 0.28 22.44 7.81
C ASP A 28 0.09 23.71 6.98
N MET A 29 -1.14 24.22 6.97
CA MET A 29 -1.53 25.48 6.36
C MET A 29 -1.76 26.53 7.46
N GLY A 30 -0.71 26.85 8.20
CA GLY A 30 -0.70 27.94 9.18
C GLY A 30 -1.76 27.82 10.27
N GLY A 31 -2.00 26.62 10.81
CA GLY A 31 -2.93 26.38 11.91
C GLY A 31 -4.42 26.39 11.54
N MET A 32 -4.79 26.79 10.30
CA MET A 32 -6.16 26.70 9.80
C MET A 32 -6.54 25.24 9.47
N MET A 33 -5.59 24.51 8.90
CA MET A 33 -5.71 23.12 8.53
C MET A 33 -4.35 22.44 8.65
N SER A 34 -4.29 21.32 9.36
CA SER A 34 -3.13 20.43 9.33
C SER A 34 -3.60 19.01 8.98
N SER A 35 -2.94 18.38 8.02
CA SER A 35 -3.18 17.00 7.62
C SER A 35 -1.95 16.16 7.96
N GLN A 36 -2.15 15.11 8.74
CA GLN A 36 -1.13 14.10 9.03
C GLN A 36 -1.50 12.81 8.30
N SER A 37 -0.57 12.25 7.55
CA SER A 37 -0.71 10.95 6.90
C SER A 37 0.41 10.02 7.37
N ASP A 38 0.03 8.88 7.94
CA ASP A 38 0.93 7.80 8.31
C ASP A 38 0.69 6.63 7.33
N GLY A 39 1.74 6.16 6.67
CA GLY A 39 1.69 5.14 5.64
C GLY A 39 2.65 3.99 5.92
N VAL A 40 2.25 2.78 5.60
CA VAL A 40 3.07 1.57 5.66
C VAL A 40 2.94 0.84 4.34
N ASP A 41 4.06 0.71 3.63
CA ASP A 41 4.19 -0.15 2.46
C ASP A 41 5.04 -1.36 2.82
N ASN A 42 4.50 -2.55 2.57
CA ASN A 42 5.21 -3.80 2.67
C ASN A 42 5.16 -4.48 1.30
N ILE A 43 6.33 -4.71 0.70
CA ILE A 43 6.47 -5.36 -0.59
C ILE A 43 7.31 -6.60 -0.40
N LYS A 44 6.77 -7.75 -0.82
CA LYS A 44 7.41 -9.06 -0.73
C LYS A 44 7.18 -9.85 -2.00
N GLY A 45 8.11 -9.76 -2.95
CA GLY A 45 7.98 -10.41 -4.26
C GLY A 45 6.68 -9.98 -4.95
N ASP A 46 5.83 -10.95 -5.30
CA ASP A 46 4.58 -10.73 -6.06
C ASP A 46 3.38 -10.27 -5.22
N LYS A 47 3.60 -9.91 -3.95
CA LYS A 47 2.57 -9.38 -3.06
C LYS A 47 2.98 -8.08 -2.41
N SER A 48 2.00 -7.22 -2.20
CA SER A 48 2.18 -6.00 -1.43
C SER A 48 0.99 -5.71 -0.53
N TYR A 49 1.27 -4.99 0.55
CA TYR A 49 0.31 -4.42 1.49
C TYR A 49 0.66 -2.95 1.66
N ASN A 50 -0.27 -2.06 1.36
CA ASN A 50 -0.19 -0.63 1.60
C ASN A 50 -1.31 -0.28 2.59
N SER A 51 -0.98 0.36 3.70
CA SER A 51 -1.95 1.03 4.56
C SER A 51 -1.60 2.51 4.63
N MET A 52 -2.61 3.37 4.52
CA MET A 52 -2.48 4.79 4.72
C MET A 52 -3.58 5.28 5.65
N THR A 53 -3.18 5.86 6.78
CA THR A 53 -4.05 6.53 7.74
C THR A 53 -3.87 8.03 7.60
N THR A 54 -4.94 8.75 7.31
CA THR A 54 -4.93 10.22 7.22
C THR A 54 -5.80 10.83 8.30
N ARG A 55 -5.27 11.81 9.03
CA ARG A 55 -5.97 12.58 10.05
C ARG A 55 -5.89 14.06 9.72
N MET A 56 -7.04 14.72 9.72
CA MET A 56 -7.10 16.18 9.61
C MET A 56 -7.34 16.82 10.97
N THR A 57 -6.62 17.90 11.24
CA THR A 57 -6.64 18.67 12.49
C THR A 57 -6.69 20.18 12.19
N GLY A 58 -6.93 21.01 13.21
CA GLY A 58 -7.09 22.46 13.06
C GLY A 58 -8.54 22.95 13.04
N GLY A 59 -8.73 24.25 12.82
CA GLY A 59 -10.05 24.90 12.91
C GLY A 59 -11.10 24.35 11.93
N MET A 60 -10.68 23.83 10.77
CA MET A 60 -11.58 23.23 9.78
C MET A 60 -11.78 21.71 9.93
N ALA A 61 -11.12 21.04 10.87
CA ALA A 61 -11.24 19.59 11.05
C ALA A 61 -12.68 19.13 11.34
N ALA A 62 -13.49 19.98 11.98
CA ALA A 62 -14.90 19.72 12.26
C ALA A 62 -15.72 19.48 10.97
N MET A 63 -15.34 20.10 9.84
CA MET A 63 -16.02 19.94 8.55
C MET A 63 -15.64 18.63 7.84
N PHE A 64 -14.49 18.04 8.17
CA PHE A 64 -13.99 16.81 7.55
C PHE A 64 -14.05 15.64 8.53
N ASN A 65 -15.23 15.02 8.62
CA ASN A 65 -15.50 13.85 9.47
C ASN A 65 -15.06 14.05 10.94
N LYS A 66 -15.15 15.27 11.45
CA LYS A 66 -14.74 15.66 12.82
C LYS A 66 -13.26 15.35 13.12
N GLY A 67 -12.40 15.36 12.12
CA GLY A 67 -10.96 15.05 12.26
C GLY A 67 -10.68 13.60 12.62
N LYS A 68 -11.64 12.68 12.43
CA LYS A 68 -11.40 11.26 12.64
C LYS A 68 -10.34 10.75 11.66
N PRO A 69 -9.35 9.97 12.12
CA PRO A 69 -8.38 9.36 11.22
C PRO A 69 -9.08 8.36 10.31
N LYS A 70 -8.93 8.54 9.00
CA LYS A 70 -9.43 7.63 7.97
C LYS A 70 -8.31 6.71 7.53
N GLU A 71 -8.52 5.40 7.65
CA GLU A 71 -7.60 4.39 7.13
C GLU A 71 -8.10 3.84 5.79
N MET A 72 -7.19 3.64 4.86
CA MET A 72 -7.40 2.91 3.61
C MET A 72 -6.30 1.87 3.49
N VAL A 73 -6.67 0.65 3.07
CA VAL A 73 -5.70 -0.43 2.88
C VAL A 73 -5.86 -0.99 1.47
N THR A 74 -4.74 -1.10 0.76
CA THR A 74 -4.68 -1.75 -0.55
C THR A 74 -3.75 -2.96 -0.47
N ILE A 75 -4.25 -4.10 -0.92
CA ILE A 75 -3.47 -5.34 -0.96
C ILE A 75 -3.40 -5.80 -2.41
N THR A 76 -2.18 -6.03 -2.89
CA THR A 76 -1.94 -6.57 -4.23
C THR A 76 -1.40 -7.97 -4.12
N ARG A 77 -1.97 -8.89 -4.90
CA ARG A 77 -1.55 -10.29 -5.04
C ARG A 77 -1.39 -10.62 -6.50
N LEU A 78 -0.25 -10.29 -7.09
CA LEU A 78 0.05 -10.62 -8.48
C LEU A 78 0.14 -12.13 -8.68
N ASP A 79 0.61 -12.86 -7.66
CA ASP A 79 0.61 -14.32 -7.62
C ASP A 79 -0.79 -14.96 -7.79
N LYS A 80 -1.85 -14.19 -7.49
CA LYS A 80 -3.25 -14.62 -7.67
C LYS A 80 -4.02 -13.81 -8.71
N GLY A 81 -3.40 -12.78 -9.28
CA GLY A 81 -4.08 -11.81 -10.16
C GLY A 81 -5.21 -11.06 -9.46
N LEU A 82 -5.08 -10.76 -8.17
CA LEU A 82 -6.12 -10.09 -7.36
C LEU A 82 -5.62 -8.80 -6.71
N PHE A 83 -6.53 -7.84 -6.60
CA PHE A 83 -6.34 -6.57 -5.94
C PHE A 83 -7.49 -6.35 -4.97
N TRP A 84 -7.19 -5.97 -3.73
CA TRP A 84 -8.19 -5.61 -2.73
C TRP A 84 -8.01 -4.17 -2.28
N ASN A 85 -9.11 -3.45 -2.19
CA ASN A 85 -9.18 -2.16 -1.53
C ASN A 85 -10.14 -2.29 -0.35
N LEU A 86 -9.63 -2.10 0.86
CA LEU A 86 -10.37 -2.23 2.09
C LEU A 86 -10.62 -0.84 2.68
N ASP A 87 -11.84 -0.65 3.17
CA ASP A 87 -12.26 0.47 4.00
C ASP A 87 -12.56 -0.09 5.40
N PRO A 88 -11.58 -0.06 6.33
CA PRO A 88 -11.73 -0.63 7.67
C PRO A 88 -12.83 0.06 8.48
N GLU A 89 -13.06 1.36 8.28
CA GLU A 89 -14.12 2.10 8.98
C GLU A 89 -15.50 1.56 8.62
N ARG A 90 -15.70 1.25 7.33
CA ARG A 90 -16.95 0.71 6.80
C ARG A 90 -17.03 -0.81 6.85
N LYS A 91 -15.94 -1.49 7.26
CA LYS A 91 -15.80 -2.96 7.23
C LYS A 91 -16.13 -3.54 5.86
N SER A 92 -15.78 -2.82 4.81
CA SER A 92 -16.04 -3.23 3.43
C SER A 92 -14.73 -3.43 2.69
N TYR A 93 -14.80 -4.26 1.66
CA TYR A 93 -13.70 -4.44 0.73
C TYR A 93 -14.25 -4.52 -0.70
N LYS A 94 -13.42 -4.10 -1.64
CA LYS A 94 -13.63 -4.30 -3.06
C LYS A 94 -12.51 -5.17 -3.59
N GLU A 95 -12.86 -6.31 -4.16
CA GLU A 95 -11.96 -7.15 -4.94
C GLU A 95 -12.00 -6.71 -6.40
N THR A 96 -10.86 -6.79 -7.08
CA THR A 96 -10.74 -6.56 -8.51
C THR A 96 -9.72 -7.55 -9.06
N THR A 97 -10.10 -8.22 -10.14
CA THR A 97 -9.23 -9.18 -10.82
C THR A 97 -8.31 -8.46 -11.81
N LEU A 98 -7.17 -9.07 -12.12
CA LEU A 98 -6.23 -8.55 -13.11
C LEU A 98 -6.89 -8.38 -14.49
N GLU A 99 -7.81 -9.27 -14.86
CA GLU A 99 -8.54 -9.19 -16.14
C GLU A 99 -9.51 -8.01 -16.19
N GLU A 100 -10.25 -7.74 -15.11
CA GLU A 100 -11.09 -6.54 -15.00
C GLU A 100 -10.24 -5.27 -15.05
N MET A 101 -9.08 -5.28 -14.40
CA MET A 101 -8.16 -4.16 -14.40
C MET A 101 -7.63 -3.89 -15.82
N LYS A 102 -7.21 -4.93 -16.55
CA LYS A 102 -6.76 -4.82 -17.95
C LYS A 102 -7.85 -4.23 -18.86
N LYS A 103 -9.12 -4.64 -18.69
CA LYS A 103 -10.25 -4.08 -19.44
C LYS A 103 -10.42 -2.59 -19.16
N GLN A 104 -10.38 -2.18 -17.89
CA GLN A 104 -10.45 -0.77 -17.49
C GLN A 104 -9.33 0.06 -18.13
N PHE A 105 -8.11 -0.47 -18.22
CA PHE A 105 -7.00 0.23 -18.90
C PHE A 105 -7.13 0.26 -20.43
N ALA A 106 -7.76 -0.74 -21.03
CA ALA A 106 -8.02 -0.77 -22.47
C ALA A 106 -9.10 0.24 -22.88
N ASP A 107 -10.13 0.42 -22.05
CA ASP A 107 -11.25 1.34 -22.30
C ASP A 107 -10.88 2.83 -22.12
N VAL A 108 -9.75 3.12 -21.46
CA VAL A 108 -9.23 4.48 -21.23
C VAL A 108 -8.30 4.94 -22.37
N LYS A 109 -8.11 4.11 -23.41
CA LYS A 109 -7.25 4.39 -24.57
C LYS A 109 -8.06 4.74 -25.82
#